data_AF-A0A952VJ70-F1
#
_entry.id   AF-A0A952VJ70-F1
#
_cell.length_a   1.000
_cell.length_b   1.000
_cell.length_c   1.000
_cell.angle_alpha   90.00
_cell.angle_beta   90.00
_cell.angle_gamma   90.00
#
_symmetry.space_group_name_H-M   'P 1'
#
loop_
_entity.id
_entity.type
_entity.pdbx_description
1 polymer ?
#
loop_
_entity_poly.entity_id
_entity_poly.type
_entity_poly.pdbx_seq_one_letter_code
_entity_poly.pdbx_strand_id
1 'polypeptide(L)'
;MDAVISPYHLTTREAPALVALLLCDRAVTLMPLPRSGLRGDAESLALSAPRYARVVDSWRWTIPLWNEGVLQSGNNGHEPGDDVRAVHHEIFENPAWAALRPVIESALADEPADSIEALAHDLLRGGPNPALCIPVAAGLDRFASRHGLFVARSTAASLSQKFEEDSGRVLGGITIPVILQGRGERLVDARRVLEPELADLRSAFASLAADDGRERLREAGAAYRSAFERRRDEFEEPEEDEIRVIVGEASVRLIEMSCDAALCASERASRLLLRNVKVEPQGGLVAVAGRTVSLVVRVIGRS
;
A
#
# COMPACT_ATOMS: atom_id res chain seq x y z
N MET A 1 1.28 11.44 11.04
CA MET A 1 0.77 10.93 9.76
C MET A 1 1.12 9.46 9.66
N ASP A 2 0.15 8.56 9.70
CA ASP A 2 0.36 7.11 9.58
C ASP A 2 -0.23 6.59 8.28
N ALA A 3 0.34 5.51 7.72
CA ALA A 3 -0.13 4.94 6.46
C ALA A 3 -0.32 3.42 6.53
N VAL A 4 -1.10 2.91 5.57
CA VAL A 4 -1.23 1.51 5.24
C VAL A 4 -0.49 1.26 3.94
N ILE A 5 0.33 0.21 3.93
CA ILE A 5 1.09 -0.23 2.77
C ILE A 5 0.55 -1.58 2.34
N SER A 6 0.30 -1.71 1.04
CA SER A 6 -0.04 -3.00 0.46
C SER A 6 1.13 -3.98 0.60
N PRO A 7 0.91 -5.23 1.06
CA PRO A 7 1.98 -6.21 1.17
C PRO A 7 2.61 -6.53 -0.18
N TYR A 8 1.89 -6.31 -1.30
CA TYR A 8 2.45 -6.40 -2.65
C TYR A 8 3.57 -5.39 -2.86
N HIS A 9 3.33 -4.10 -2.57
CA HIS A 9 4.36 -3.05 -2.70
C HIS A 9 5.57 -3.30 -1.81
N LEU A 10 5.37 -3.87 -0.62
CA LEU A 10 6.46 -4.22 0.29
C LEU A 10 7.30 -5.38 -0.26
N THR A 11 6.63 -6.40 -0.79
CA THR A 11 7.27 -7.60 -1.37
C THR A 11 8.09 -7.24 -2.61
N THR A 12 7.54 -6.41 -3.50
CA THR A 12 8.20 -5.97 -4.74
C THR A 12 9.11 -4.76 -4.55
N ARG A 13 9.22 -4.23 -3.33
CA ARG A 13 10.01 -3.03 -2.96
C ARG A 13 9.69 -1.83 -3.85
N GLU A 14 8.42 -1.61 -4.10
CA GLU A 14 7.98 -0.52 -4.96
C GLU A 14 8.04 0.85 -4.25
N ALA A 15 8.15 1.91 -5.06
CA ALA A 15 8.23 3.28 -4.58
C ALA A 15 7.13 3.67 -3.57
N PRO A 16 5.85 3.27 -3.69
CA PRO A 16 4.84 3.60 -2.68
C PRO A 16 5.20 3.09 -1.29
N ALA A 17 5.77 1.90 -1.18
CA ALA A 17 6.19 1.35 0.11
C ALA A 17 7.37 2.16 0.67
N LEU A 18 8.40 2.39 -0.15
CA LEU A 18 9.60 3.13 0.28
C LEU A 18 9.30 4.57 0.68
N VAL A 19 8.47 5.25 -0.09
CA VAL A 19 8.01 6.62 0.21
C VAL A 19 7.17 6.64 1.49
N ALA A 20 6.24 5.71 1.68
CA ALA A 20 5.45 5.64 2.89
C ALA A 20 6.33 5.36 4.13
N LEU A 21 7.28 4.43 4.02
CA LEU A 21 8.24 4.10 5.07
C LEU A 21 9.20 5.25 5.40
N LEU A 22 9.52 6.12 4.44
CA LEU A 22 10.35 7.30 4.67
C LEU A 22 9.56 8.45 5.28
N LEU A 23 8.34 8.72 4.76
CA LEU A 23 7.59 9.92 5.10
C LEU A 23 6.71 9.79 6.35
N CYS A 24 6.04 8.66 6.54
CA CYS A 24 5.02 8.50 7.58
C CYS A 24 5.65 8.25 8.96
N ASP A 25 4.98 8.60 10.05
CA ASP A 25 5.45 8.26 11.39
C ASP A 25 5.49 6.73 11.55
N ARG A 26 4.39 6.07 11.17
CA ARG A 26 4.27 4.61 11.12
C ARG A 26 3.59 4.15 9.84
N ALA A 27 3.87 2.91 9.47
CA ALA A 27 3.27 2.19 8.38
C ALA A 27 2.72 0.85 8.87
N VAL A 28 1.52 0.51 8.44
CA VAL A 28 0.87 -0.78 8.73
C VAL A 28 0.80 -1.59 7.46
N THR A 29 1.16 -2.88 7.52
CA THR A 29 1.00 -3.81 6.39
C THR A 29 0.26 -5.06 6.83
N LEU A 30 -0.46 -5.67 5.90
CA LEU A 30 -1.06 -6.99 6.11
C LEU A 30 0.06 -8.04 6.22
N MET A 31 0.15 -8.69 7.37
CA MET A 31 0.95 -9.91 7.51
C MET A 31 0.13 -11.12 7.01
N PRO A 32 0.69 -12.01 6.18
CA PRO A 32 0.00 -13.22 5.76
C PRO A 32 -0.02 -14.27 6.89
N LEU A 33 -0.74 -14.00 7.98
CA LEU A 33 -0.86 -14.88 9.15
C LEU A 33 -2.22 -15.60 9.22
N PRO A 34 -2.30 -16.77 9.89
CA PRO A 34 -3.57 -17.45 10.14
C PRO A 34 -4.45 -16.64 11.11
N ARG A 35 -5.76 -16.88 11.08
CA ARG A 35 -6.78 -16.21 11.91
C ARG A 35 -6.51 -16.15 13.41
N SER A 36 -5.75 -17.10 13.96
CA SER A 36 -5.42 -17.20 15.38
C SER A 36 -3.94 -16.96 15.67
N GLY A 37 -3.17 -16.53 14.67
CA GLY A 37 -1.72 -16.47 14.73
C GLY A 37 -1.22 -15.28 15.53
N LEU A 38 -0.61 -15.51 16.70
CA LEU A 38 0.29 -14.51 17.28
C LEU A 38 1.56 -14.44 16.41
N ARG A 39 2.37 -13.39 16.56
CA ARG A 39 3.69 -13.28 15.91
C ARG A 39 4.58 -14.52 16.15
N GLY A 40 4.38 -15.22 17.27
CA GLY A 40 5.05 -16.50 17.59
C GLY A 40 4.68 -17.67 16.68
N ASP A 41 3.53 -17.62 15.99
CA ASP A 41 3.10 -18.66 15.06
C ASP A 41 3.72 -18.49 13.66
N ALA A 42 4.33 -17.32 13.38
CA ALA A 42 5.00 -17.04 12.12
C ALA A 42 6.18 -17.98 11.86
N GLU A 43 6.96 -18.32 12.89
CA GLU A 43 8.11 -19.23 12.76
C GLU A 43 7.66 -20.67 12.47
N SER A 44 6.66 -21.15 13.22
CA SER A 44 6.07 -22.48 13.00
C SER A 44 5.42 -22.59 11.61
N LEU A 45 4.78 -21.52 11.16
CA LEU A 45 4.20 -21.43 9.83
C LEU A 45 5.29 -21.43 8.74
N ALA A 46 6.39 -20.71 8.92
CA ALA A 46 7.52 -20.73 7.99
C ALA A 46 8.15 -22.12 7.84
N LEU A 47 8.14 -22.94 8.89
CA LEU A 47 8.62 -24.32 8.82
C LEU A 47 7.68 -25.24 8.03
N SER A 48 6.39 -24.92 7.97
CA SER A 48 5.35 -25.77 7.36
C SER A 48 4.82 -25.28 6.00
N ALA A 49 5.07 -24.03 5.64
CA ALA A 49 4.60 -23.36 4.43
C ALA A 49 5.78 -22.74 3.64
N PRO A 50 6.37 -23.48 2.68
CA PRO A 50 7.57 -23.05 1.96
C PRO A 50 7.43 -21.72 1.23
N ARG A 51 6.24 -21.38 0.71
CA ARG A 51 6.05 -20.09 0.01
C ARG A 51 5.96 -18.95 1.01
N TYR A 52 5.33 -19.19 2.17
CA TYR A 52 5.31 -18.21 3.25
C TYR A 52 6.73 -17.92 3.76
N ALA A 53 7.57 -18.94 3.95
CA ALA A 53 8.98 -18.74 4.33
C ALA A 53 9.74 -17.86 3.32
N ARG A 54 9.48 -18.03 2.02
CA ARG A 54 10.07 -17.17 0.97
C ARG A 54 9.56 -15.73 1.03
N VAL A 55 8.30 -15.50 1.39
CA VAL A 55 7.79 -14.14 1.62
C VAL A 55 8.51 -13.49 2.79
N VAL A 56 8.62 -14.20 3.92
CA VAL A 56 9.34 -13.68 5.11
C VAL A 56 10.79 -13.35 4.77
N ASP A 57 11.49 -14.21 4.04
CA ASP A 57 12.87 -13.94 3.58
C ASP A 57 12.93 -12.73 2.63
N SER A 58 11.97 -12.60 1.71
CA SER A 58 11.90 -11.44 0.81
C SER A 58 11.73 -10.11 1.56
N TRP A 59 11.16 -10.15 2.77
CA TRP A 59 10.94 -9.00 3.65
C TRP A 59 12.08 -8.78 4.64
N ARG A 60 13.17 -9.55 4.60
CA ARG A 60 14.31 -9.40 5.53
C ARG A 60 14.88 -7.98 5.57
N TRP A 61 14.85 -7.27 4.45
CA TRP A 61 15.28 -5.86 4.36
C TRP A 61 14.46 -4.91 5.23
N THR A 62 13.26 -5.30 5.66
CA THR A 62 12.37 -4.47 6.50
C THR A 62 12.61 -4.64 7.98
N ILE A 63 13.43 -5.61 8.42
CA ILE A 63 13.68 -5.91 9.84
C ILE A 63 14.03 -4.66 10.67
N PRO A 64 14.93 -3.77 10.22
CA PRO A 64 15.23 -2.54 10.96
C PRO A 64 14.00 -1.65 11.18
N LEU A 65 13.12 -1.57 10.18
CA LEU A 65 11.89 -0.78 10.24
C LEU A 65 10.87 -1.37 11.23
N TRP A 66 10.82 -2.70 11.36
CA TRP A 66 10.04 -3.37 12.39
C TRP A 66 10.60 -3.10 13.79
N ASN A 67 11.93 -3.15 13.95
CA ASN A 67 12.60 -2.95 15.23
C ASN A 67 12.43 -1.52 15.74
N GLU A 68 12.48 -0.54 14.84
CA GLU A 68 12.24 0.89 15.16
C GLU A 68 10.75 1.25 15.27
N GLY A 69 9.84 0.28 15.05
CA GLY A 69 8.40 0.52 15.11
C GLY A 69 7.84 1.37 13.97
N VAL A 70 8.63 1.62 12.91
CA VAL A 70 8.20 2.31 11.68
C VAL A 70 7.24 1.43 10.89
N LEU A 71 7.48 0.11 10.82
CA LEU A 71 6.59 -0.85 10.18
C LEU A 71 5.91 -1.74 11.23
N GLN A 72 4.60 -1.93 11.09
CA GLN A 72 3.74 -2.65 12.04
C GLN A 72 2.73 -3.55 11.29
N SER A 73 2.24 -4.58 11.98
CA SER A 73 1.23 -5.51 11.44
C SER A 73 -0.21 -5.10 11.75
N GLY A 74 -0.38 -4.11 12.63
CA GLY A 74 -1.68 -3.62 13.07
C GLY A 74 -1.59 -2.23 13.68
N ASN A 75 -2.75 -1.65 13.99
CA ASN A 75 -2.90 -0.33 14.59
C ASN A 75 -3.89 -0.39 15.76
N ASN A 76 -3.47 0.07 16.94
CA ASN A 76 -4.30 0.07 18.16
C ASN A 76 -4.96 -1.30 18.44
N GLY A 77 -4.21 -2.39 18.27
CA GLY A 77 -4.69 -3.76 18.49
C GLY A 77 -5.57 -4.35 17.37
N HIS A 78 -5.80 -3.63 16.28
CA HIS A 78 -6.56 -4.11 15.13
C HIS A 78 -5.63 -4.46 13.97
N GLU A 79 -5.95 -5.54 13.24
CA GLU A 79 -5.17 -6.01 12.09
C GLU A 79 -5.94 -5.83 10.78
N PRO A 80 -5.28 -5.45 9.67
CA PRO A 80 -5.94 -5.33 8.38
C PRO A 80 -6.58 -6.63 7.87
N GLY A 81 -6.11 -7.79 8.35
CA GLY A 81 -6.60 -9.09 7.93
C GLY A 81 -8.09 -9.31 8.18
N ASP A 82 -8.67 -8.68 9.20
CA ASP A 82 -10.11 -8.75 9.46
C ASP A 82 -10.93 -8.06 8.37
N ASP A 83 -10.52 -6.86 7.95
CA ASP A 83 -11.20 -6.12 6.89
C ASP A 83 -11.06 -6.81 5.53
N VAL A 84 -9.89 -7.37 5.24
CA VAL A 84 -9.66 -8.15 4.01
C VAL A 84 -10.60 -9.36 3.95
N ARG A 85 -10.74 -10.09 5.05
CA ARG A 85 -11.69 -11.23 5.14
C ARG A 85 -13.13 -10.79 5.02
N ALA A 86 -13.51 -9.68 5.66
CA ALA A 86 -14.85 -9.13 5.59
C ALA A 86 -15.21 -8.74 4.16
N VAL A 87 -14.29 -8.07 3.45
CA VAL A 87 -14.47 -7.74 2.03
C VAL A 87 -14.59 -9.00 1.17
N HIS A 88 -13.70 -9.98 1.37
CA HIS A 88 -13.76 -11.23 0.63
C HIS A 88 -15.13 -11.89 0.77
N HIS A 89 -15.66 -12.00 1.99
CA HIS A 89 -17.00 -12.53 2.26
C HIS A 89 -18.09 -11.70 1.59
N GLU A 90 -18.03 -10.37 1.71
CA GLU A 90 -19.01 -9.45 1.14
C GLU A 90 -19.13 -9.59 -0.38
N ILE A 91 -18.05 -9.79 -1.11
CA ILE A 91 -18.11 -9.92 -2.58
C ILE A 91 -19.02 -11.08 -3.02
N PHE A 92 -19.04 -12.18 -2.26
CA PHE A 92 -19.87 -13.34 -2.56
C PHE A 92 -21.32 -13.19 -2.10
N GLU A 93 -21.58 -12.41 -1.04
CA GLU A 93 -22.92 -12.27 -0.48
C GLU A 93 -23.69 -11.07 -1.04
N ASN A 94 -23.02 -9.94 -1.25
CA ASN A 94 -23.65 -8.69 -1.65
C ASN A 94 -23.93 -8.66 -3.17
N PRO A 95 -25.20 -8.48 -3.61
CA PRO A 95 -25.55 -8.41 -5.02
C PRO A 95 -24.86 -7.27 -5.78
N ALA A 96 -24.48 -6.18 -5.09
CA ALA A 96 -23.77 -5.05 -5.71
C ALA A 96 -22.44 -5.47 -6.36
N TRP A 97 -21.83 -6.56 -5.87
CA TRP A 97 -20.54 -7.08 -6.34
C TRP A 97 -20.67 -8.33 -7.23
N ALA A 98 -21.88 -8.64 -7.71
CA ALA A 98 -22.13 -9.86 -8.49
C ALA A 98 -21.21 -10.02 -9.71
N ALA A 99 -20.84 -8.91 -10.38
CA ALA A 99 -19.94 -8.95 -11.54
C ALA A 99 -18.48 -9.34 -11.19
N LEU A 100 -18.07 -9.28 -9.92
CA LEU A 100 -16.75 -9.70 -9.48
C LEU A 100 -16.65 -11.23 -9.30
N ARG A 101 -17.76 -11.88 -8.93
CA ARG A 101 -17.74 -13.31 -8.52
C ARG A 101 -17.16 -14.23 -9.60
N PRO A 102 -17.55 -14.16 -10.88
CA PRO A 102 -16.98 -15.05 -11.90
C PRO A 102 -15.46 -14.87 -12.08
N VAL A 103 -14.97 -13.64 -11.92
CA VAL A 103 -13.54 -13.33 -12.04
C VAL A 103 -12.77 -13.90 -10.85
N ILE A 104 -13.32 -13.77 -9.63
CA ILE A 104 -12.72 -14.30 -8.41
C ILE A 104 -12.76 -15.84 -8.42
N GLU A 105 -13.90 -16.45 -8.73
CA GLU A 105 -14.05 -17.92 -8.80
C GLU A 105 -13.08 -18.53 -9.81
N SER A 106 -12.97 -17.93 -11.00
CA SER A 106 -12.01 -18.37 -12.01
C SER A 106 -10.57 -18.27 -11.53
N ALA A 107 -10.22 -17.24 -10.77
CA ALA A 107 -8.86 -17.03 -10.30
C ALA A 107 -8.49 -17.87 -9.07
N LEU A 108 -9.49 -18.31 -8.29
CA LEU A 108 -9.29 -19.27 -7.18
C LEU A 108 -9.10 -20.71 -7.67
N ALA A 109 -9.62 -21.07 -8.86
CA ALA A 109 -9.54 -22.43 -9.39
C ALA A 109 -8.09 -22.95 -9.56
N ASP A 110 -7.14 -22.04 -9.78
CA ASP A 110 -5.73 -22.35 -10.02
C ASP A 110 -4.85 -22.20 -8.76
N GLU A 111 -5.43 -21.82 -7.61
CA GLU A 111 -4.66 -21.57 -6.39
C GLU A 111 -4.61 -22.76 -5.42
N PRO A 112 -3.59 -22.81 -4.55
CA PRO A 112 -3.59 -23.74 -3.42
C PRO A 112 -4.87 -23.61 -2.60
N ALA A 113 -5.39 -24.76 -2.12
CA ALA A 113 -6.55 -24.77 -1.22
C ALA A 113 -6.26 -24.10 0.13
N ASP A 114 -4.98 -24.05 0.53
CA ASP A 114 -4.53 -23.32 1.71
C ASP A 114 -4.41 -21.82 1.40
N SER A 115 -5.16 -21.00 2.14
CA SER A 115 -5.25 -19.56 1.92
C SER A 115 -3.93 -18.80 2.13
N ILE A 116 -3.04 -19.30 3.01
CA ILE A 116 -1.75 -18.65 3.30
C ILE A 116 -0.78 -18.95 2.17
N GLU A 117 -0.73 -20.21 1.72
CA GLU A 117 0.09 -20.59 0.56
C GLU A 117 -0.36 -19.89 -0.73
N ALA A 118 -1.67 -19.70 -0.92
CA ALA A 118 -2.22 -18.93 -2.03
C ALA A 118 -1.81 -17.44 -1.96
N LEU A 119 -1.99 -16.80 -0.81
CA LEU A 119 -1.58 -15.40 -0.62
C LEU A 119 -0.07 -15.22 -0.76
N ALA A 120 0.74 -16.10 -0.16
CA ALA A 120 2.19 -16.04 -0.27
C ALA A 120 2.67 -16.23 -1.70
N HIS A 121 2.03 -17.15 -2.44
CA HIS A 121 2.30 -17.35 -3.86
C HIS A 121 2.01 -16.09 -4.69
N ASP A 122 0.87 -15.46 -4.45
CA ASP A 122 0.46 -14.25 -5.15
C ASP A 122 1.35 -13.05 -4.81
N LEU A 123 1.73 -12.88 -3.54
CA LEU A 123 2.69 -11.86 -3.10
C LEU A 123 4.03 -11.97 -3.82
N LEU A 124 4.61 -13.18 -3.90
CA LEU A 124 5.87 -13.42 -4.60
C LEU A 124 5.80 -13.15 -6.11
N ARG A 125 4.60 -13.13 -6.69
CA ARG A 125 4.35 -12.79 -8.09
C ARG A 125 3.97 -11.33 -8.32
N GLY A 126 3.86 -10.53 -7.25
CA GLY A 126 3.47 -9.13 -7.32
C GLY A 126 1.96 -8.89 -7.45
N GLY A 127 1.12 -9.84 -7.02
CA GLY A 127 -0.33 -9.68 -6.96
C GLY A 127 -1.11 -9.83 -8.28
N PRO A 128 -0.76 -10.74 -9.20
CA PRO A 128 -1.53 -10.92 -10.43
C PRO A 128 -2.93 -11.51 -10.19
N ASN A 129 -3.22 -12.14 -9.03
CA ASN A 129 -4.47 -12.84 -8.80
C ASN A 129 -5.58 -11.90 -8.29
N PRO A 130 -6.64 -11.64 -9.09
CA PRO A 130 -7.73 -10.75 -8.67
C PRO A 130 -8.54 -11.28 -7.49
N ALA A 131 -8.57 -12.60 -7.24
CA ALA A 131 -9.24 -13.17 -6.07
C ALA A 131 -8.58 -12.79 -4.74
N LEU A 132 -7.29 -12.44 -4.78
CA LEU A 132 -6.51 -12.08 -3.60
C LEU A 132 -6.26 -10.58 -3.56
N CYS A 133 -5.83 -9.98 -4.67
CA CYS A 133 -5.42 -8.57 -4.67
C CYS A 133 -6.61 -7.60 -4.54
N ILE A 134 -7.80 -7.94 -5.04
CA ILE A 134 -8.99 -7.08 -4.89
C ILE A 134 -9.44 -7.02 -3.42
N PRO A 135 -9.68 -8.14 -2.71
CA PRO A 135 -10.01 -8.09 -1.28
C PRO A 135 -8.91 -7.45 -0.44
N VAL A 136 -7.64 -7.67 -0.76
CA VAL A 136 -6.52 -7.03 -0.06
C VAL A 136 -6.59 -5.52 -0.22
N ALA A 137 -6.68 -4.98 -1.44
CA ALA A 137 -6.74 -3.55 -1.67
C ALA A 137 -7.92 -2.88 -0.96
N ALA A 138 -9.12 -3.43 -1.13
CA ALA A 138 -10.33 -2.90 -0.52
C ALA A 138 -10.37 -3.06 1.02
N GLY A 139 -9.84 -4.16 1.55
CA GLY A 139 -9.71 -4.36 2.99
C GLY A 139 -8.75 -3.35 3.62
N LEU A 140 -7.62 -3.06 2.95
CA LEU A 140 -6.69 -2.03 3.39
C LEU A 140 -7.31 -0.62 3.34
N ASP A 141 -8.13 -0.33 2.34
CA ASP A 141 -8.85 0.96 2.25
C ASP A 141 -9.84 1.15 3.40
N ARG A 142 -10.59 0.09 3.75
CA ARG A 142 -11.53 0.11 4.88
C ARG A 142 -10.82 0.21 6.21
N PHE A 143 -9.73 -0.55 6.39
CA PHE A 143 -8.88 -0.45 7.57
C PHE A 143 -8.34 0.98 7.71
N ALA A 144 -7.78 1.56 6.64
CA ALA A 144 -7.28 2.92 6.64
C ALA A 144 -8.38 3.94 6.97
N SER A 145 -9.55 3.81 6.33
CA SER A 145 -10.70 4.69 6.58
C SER A 145 -11.16 4.65 8.04
N ARG A 146 -11.26 3.45 8.63
CA ARG A 146 -11.67 3.27 10.04
C ARG A 146 -10.67 3.87 11.02
N HIS A 147 -9.39 3.85 10.69
CA HIS A 147 -8.30 4.25 11.57
C HIS A 147 -7.72 5.64 11.27
N GLY A 148 -8.25 6.37 10.28
CA GLY A 148 -7.74 7.67 9.87
C GLY A 148 -6.33 7.62 9.28
N LEU A 149 -5.98 6.52 8.63
CA LEU A 149 -4.67 6.30 8.01
C LEU A 149 -4.70 6.67 6.53
N PHE A 150 -3.53 6.98 5.99
CA PHE A 150 -3.34 7.12 4.54
C PHE A 150 -3.19 5.74 3.89
N VAL A 151 -3.46 5.62 2.59
CA VAL A 151 -3.19 4.38 1.83
C VAL A 151 -2.09 4.64 0.80
N ALA A 152 -0.97 3.96 0.89
CA ALA A 152 0.12 4.09 -0.07
C ALA A 152 -0.23 3.34 -1.37
N ARG A 153 -0.18 4.05 -2.51
CA ARG A 153 -0.54 3.51 -3.82
C ARG A 153 0.50 3.83 -4.88
N SER A 154 0.70 2.91 -5.82
CA SER A 154 1.40 3.20 -7.06
C SER A 154 0.50 3.95 -8.04
N THR A 155 1.11 4.48 -9.11
CA THR A 155 0.33 4.98 -10.24
C THR A 155 -0.39 3.84 -10.94
N ALA A 156 -1.59 4.12 -11.44
CA ALA A 156 -2.42 3.18 -12.15
C ALA A 156 -1.70 2.55 -13.36
N ALA A 157 -1.48 1.24 -13.26
CA ALA A 157 -0.96 0.41 -14.34
C ALA A 157 -2.08 -0.42 -15.00
N SER A 158 -3.09 -0.81 -14.23
CA SER A 158 -4.23 -1.61 -14.70
C SER A 158 -5.47 -0.76 -15.05
N LEU A 159 -6.44 -1.38 -15.71
CA LEU A 159 -7.73 -0.74 -16.00
C LEU A 159 -8.53 -0.41 -14.72
N SER A 160 -8.54 -1.31 -13.74
CA SER A 160 -9.19 -1.06 -12.45
C SER A 160 -8.52 0.11 -11.73
N GLN A 161 -7.19 0.14 -11.64
CA GLN A 161 -6.49 1.24 -10.99
C GLN A 161 -6.73 2.60 -11.68
N LYS A 162 -6.92 2.62 -13.00
CA LYS A 162 -7.28 3.86 -13.71
C LYS A 162 -8.66 4.35 -13.29
N PHE A 163 -9.66 3.47 -13.25
CA PHE A 163 -10.99 3.82 -12.76
C PHE A 163 -10.97 4.27 -11.29
N GLU A 164 -10.10 3.68 -10.49
CA GLU A 164 -9.91 4.06 -9.09
C GLU A 164 -9.33 5.48 -8.97
N GLU A 165 -8.22 5.77 -9.66
CA GLU A 165 -7.62 7.11 -9.67
C GLU A 165 -8.61 8.18 -10.18
N ASP A 166 -9.37 7.87 -11.24
CA ASP A 166 -10.37 8.78 -11.82
C ASP A 166 -11.56 9.06 -10.89
N SER A 167 -11.80 8.21 -9.89
CA SER A 167 -12.90 8.37 -8.93
C SER A 167 -12.59 9.33 -7.78
N GLY A 168 -11.31 9.68 -7.60
CA GLY A 168 -10.83 10.46 -6.46
C GLY A 168 -10.76 11.97 -6.70
N ARG A 169 -10.72 12.73 -5.61
CA ARG A 169 -10.50 14.18 -5.59
C ARG A 169 -9.07 14.48 -5.16
N VAL A 170 -8.30 15.14 -6.01
CA VAL A 170 -6.93 15.56 -5.69
C VAL A 170 -6.94 16.67 -4.64
N LEU A 171 -6.23 16.47 -3.54
CA LEU A 171 -6.06 17.46 -2.46
C LEU A 171 -4.86 18.37 -2.74
N GLY A 172 -3.73 17.75 -3.11
CA GLY A 172 -2.47 18.42 -3.39
C GLY A 172 -1.35 17.40 -3.65
N GLY A 173 -0.14 17.88 -3.90
CA GLY A 173 1.02 17.02 -4.10
C GLY A 173 2.30 17.80 -4.30
N ILE A 174 3.42 17.10 -4.15
CA ILE A 174 4.79 17.60 -4.28
C ILE A 174 5.66 16.57 -4.97
N THR A 175 6.79 17.03 -5.49
CA THR A 175 7.86 16.17 -5.98
C THR A 175 9.05 16.29 -5.04
N ILE A 176 9.56 15.16 -4.57
CA ILE A 176 10.65 15.10 -3.59
C ILE A 176 11.66 13.99 -3.94
N PRO A 177 12.94 14.17 -3.59
CA PRO A 177 13.93 13.11 -3.69
C PRO A 177 13.63 12.04 -2.63
N VAL A 178 13.78 10.76 -3.00
CA VAL A 178 13.52 9.61 -2.11
C VAL A 178 14.48 8.48 -2.40
N ILE A 179 14.69 7.60 -1.42
CA ILE A 179 15.42 6.35 -1.61
C ILE A 179 14.48 5.35 -2.29
N LEU A 180 14.76 5.01 -3.55
CA LEU A 180 13.99 4.08 -4.40
C LEU A 180 14.51 2.64 -4.35
N GLN A 181 15.73 2.43 -3.83
CA GLN A 181 16.29 1.12 -3.55
C GLN A 181 17.36 1.27 -2.47
N GLY A 182 17.35 0.42 -1.46
CA GLY A 182 18.31 0.42 -0.35
C GLY A 182 17.92 -0.61 0.71
N ARG A 183 18.75 -0.81 1.72
CA ARG A 183 18.35 -1.60 2.90
C ARG A 183 17.47 -0.78 3.85
N GLY A 184 16.79 -1.46 4.78
CA GLY A 184 15.91 -0.80 5.75
C GLY A 184 16.66 0.14 6.70
N GLU A 185 17.91 -0.18 7.01
CA GLU A 185 18.83 0.63 7.81
C GLU A 185 18.98 2.03 7.20
N ARG A 186 19.19 2.10 5.89
CA ARG A 186 19.32 3.37 5.17
C ARG A 186 18.08 4.25 5.28
N LEU A 187 16.89 3.65 5.24
CA LEU A 187 15.64 4.37 5.47
C LEU A 187 15.52 4.86 6.91
N VAL A 188 15.90 4.05 7.89
CA VAL A 188 15.91 4.44 9.31
C VAL A 188 16.86 5.62 9.54
N ASP A 189 18.07 5.57 8.98
CA ASP A 189 19.04 6.65 9.14
C ASP A 189 18.59 7.93 8.44
N ALA A 190 18.08 7.83 7.21
CA ALA A 190 17.50 8.97 6.50
C ALA A 190 16.36 9.61 7.30
N ARG A 191 15.50 8.82 7.96
CA ARG A 191 14.43 9.33 8.84
C ARG A 191 14.98 10.12 10.02
N ARG A 192 15.96 9.56 10.73
CA ARG A 192 16.57 10.23 11.90
C ARG A 192 17.23 11.55 11.52
N VAL A 193 17.96 11.51 10.40
CA VAL A 193 18.74 12.63 9.89
C VAL A 193 17.83 13.76 9.38
N LEU A 194 16.73 13.42 8.70
CA LEU A 194 15.78 14.38 8.10
C LEU A 194 14.53 14.62 8.96
N GLU A 195 14.53 14.21 10.23
CA GLU A 195 13.33 14.23 11.07
C GLU A 195 12.66 15.61 11.17
N PRO A 196 13.38 16.74 11.32
CA PRO A 196 12.73 18.06 11.35
C PRO A 196 11.93 18.35 10.08
N GLU A 197 12.54 18.14 8.91
CA GLU A 197 11.89 18.40 7.62
C GLU A 197 10.77 17.40 7.32
N LEU A 198 10.92 16.15 7.75
CA LEU A 198 9.88 15.13 7.64
C LEU A 198 8.68 15.46 8.54
N ALA A 199 8.90 15.96 9.76
CA ALA A 199 7.83 16.39 10.66
C ALA A 199 7.03 17.57 10.06
N ASP A 200 7.72 18.54 9.47
CA ASP A 200 7.09 19.66 8.77
C ASP A 200 6.28 19.19 7.55
N LEU A 201 6.82 18.26 6.75
CA LEU A 201 6.10 17.64 5.65
C LEU A 201 4.83 16.91 6.10
N ARG A 202 4.93 16.09 7.17
CA ARG A 202 3.78 15.37 7.73
C ARG A 202 2.70 16.34 8.22
N SER A 203 3.09 17.42 8.88
CA SER A 203 2.20 18.48 9.34
C SER A 203 1.50 19.19 8.17
N ALA A 204 2.26 19.50 7.11
CA ALA A 204 1.72 20.13 5.91
C ALA A 204 0.73 19.21 5.16
N PHE A 205 1.01 17.90 5.07
CA PHE A 205 0.08 16.93 4.49
C PHE A 205 -1.22 16.83 5.29
N ALA A 206 -1.14 16.76 6.63
CA ALA A 206 -2.31 16.74 7.50
C ALA A 206 -3.17 18.01 7.38
N SER A 207 -2.55 19.13 7.02
CA SER A 207 -3.21 20.44 6.90
C SER A 207 -3.76 20.74 5.49
N LEU A 208 -3.71 19.80 4.53
CA LEU A 208 -4.13 20.07 3.14
C LEU A 208 -5.61 20.44 2.98
N ALA A 209 -6.46 20.17 3.97
CA ALA A 209 -7.85 20.59 3.97
C ALA A 209 -8.04 22.09 4.33
N ALA A 210 -7.00 22.75 4.86
CA ALA A 210 -7.01 24.18 5.19
C ALA A 210 -6.65 25.04 3.97
N ASP A 211 -7.09 26.30 3.99
CA ASP A 211 -6.93 27.25 2.87
C ASP A 211 -5.45 27.49 2.48
N ASP A 212 -4.53 27.45 3.43
CA ASP A 212 -3.09 27.64 3.23
C ASP A 212 -2.29 26.33 3.11
N GLY A 213 -2.95 25.17 3.19
CA GLY A 213 -2.30 23.87 3.24
C GLY A 213 -1.40 23.58 2.03
N ARG A 214 -1.77 24.08 0.84
CA ARG A 214 -0.98 23.90 -0.38
C ARG A 214 0.31 24.71 -0.40
N GLU A 215 0.30 25.91 0.18
CA GLU A 215 1.49 26.75 0.26
C GLU A 215 2.48 26.16 1.25
N ARG A 216 2.00 25.81 2.46
CA ARG A 216 2.79 25.10 3.48
C ARG A 216 3.40 23.79 2.95
N LEU A 217 2.65 23.02 2.16
CA LEU A 217 3.18 21.79 1.56
C LEU A 217 4.33 22.07 0.58
N ARG A 218 4.26 23.15 -0.21
CA ARG A 218 5.36 23.54 -1.11
C ARG A 218 6.59 23.97 -0.33
N GLU A 219 6.41 24.78 0.72
CA GLU A 219 7.50 25.24 1.58
C GLU A 219 8.20 24.08 2.29
N ALA A 220 7.43 23.20 2.94
CA ALA A 220 7.95 22.00 3.58
C ALA A 220 8.62 21.05 2.58
N GLY A 221 8.05 20.88 1.38
CA GLY A 221 8.65 20.11 0.29
C GLY A 221 9.98 20.69 -0.20
N ALA A 222 10.10 22.01 -0.28
CA ALA A 222 11.34 22.69 -0.64
C ALA A 222 12.40 22.52 0.45
N ALA A 223 12.02 22.71 1.73
CA ALA A 223 12.91 22.52 2.87
C ALA A 223 13.46 21.09 2.94
N TYR A 224 12.58 20.10 2.83
CA TYR A 224 12.96 18.68 2.77
C TYR A 224 13.93 18.39 1.62
N ARG A 225 13.61 18.87 0.40
CA ARG A 225 14.49 18.70 -0.76
C ARG A 225 15.88 19.27 -0.49
N SER A 226 15.96 20.51 0.00
CA SER A 226 17.24 21.15 0.31
C SER A 226 18.03 20.41 1.40
N ALA A 227 17.35 19.84 2.39
CA ALA A 227 18.00 19.01 3.41
C ALA A 227 18.50 17.68 2.84
N PHE A 228 17.68 17.02 2.02
CA PHE A 228 18.04 15.76 1.37
C PHE A 228 19.25 15.93 0.45
N GLU A 229 19.25 16.93 -0.44
CA GLU A 229 20.35 17.16 -1.39
C GLU A 229 21.68 17.49 -0.68
N ARG A 230 21.65 18.20 0.46
CA ARG A 230 22.85 18.47 1.26
C ARG A 230 23.50 17.20 1.83
N ARG A 231 22.74 16.13 1.98
CA ARG A 231 23.17 14.85 2.58
C ARG A 231 23.06 13.69 1.59
N ARG A 232 22.91 13.99 0.30
CA ARG A 232 22.68 12.98 -0.74
C ARG A 232 23.79 11.93 -0.75
N ASP A 233 25.04 12.37 -0.64
CA ASP A 233 26.21 11.48 -0.63
C ASP A 233 26.14 10.49 0.54
N GLU A 234 25.70 10.94 1.72
CA GLU A 234 25.48 10.09 2.91
C GLU A 234 24.39 9.04 2.68
N PHE A 235 23.47 9.26 1.74
CA PHE A 235 22.42 8.30 1.42
C PHE A 235 22.81 7.35 0.28
N GLU A 236 23.61 7.82 -0.69
CA GLU A 236 24.01 7.03 -1.86
C GLU A 236 25.22 6.12 -1.60
N GLU A 237 26.09 6.48 -0.65
CA GLU A 237 27.32 5.73 -0.34
C GLU A 237 26.98 4.36 0.27
N PRO A 238 27.21 3.24 -0.46
CA PRO A 238 26.88 1.91 0.04
C PRO A 238 27.85 1.50 1.15
N GLU A 239 27.33 0.83 2.18
CA GLU A 239 28.19 0.12 3.13
C GLU A 239 28.81 -1.13 2.49
N GLU A 240 29.86 -1.70 3.12
CA GLU A 240 30.45 -2.97 2.68
C GLU A 240 29.34 -4.04 2.51
N ASP A 241 29.32 -4.69 1.33
CA ASP A 241 28.31 -5.67 0.91
C ASP A 241 26.86 -5.14 0.74
N GLU A 242 26.62 -3.82 0.73
CA GLU A 242 25.30 -3.25 0.46
C GLU A 242 24.95 -3.31 -1.05
N ILE A 243 23.68 -3.61 -1.34
CA ILE A 243 23.15 -3.40 -2.70
C ILE A 243 23.26 -1.91 -3.03
N ARG A 244 23.56 -1.59 -4.29
CA ARG A 244 23.60 -0.19 -4.74
C ARG A 244 22.32 0.53 -4.34
N VAL A 245 22.47 1.61 -3.56
CA VAL A 245 21.37 2.50 -3.20
C VAL A 245 20.99 3.29 -4.44
N ILE A 246 19.69 3.39 -4.71
CA ILE A 246 19.16 4.22 -5.80
C ILE A 246 18.34 5.32 -5.15
N VAL A 247 18.78 6.55 -5.31
CA VAL A 247 18.00 7.75 -5.03
C VAL A 247 17.34 8.22 -6.33
N GLY A 248 16.10 8.70 -6.24
CA GLY A 248 15.46 9.33 -7.38
C GLY A 248 14.30 10.23 -6.96
N GLU A 249 13.63 10.81 -7.94
CA GLU A 249 12.52 11.72 -7.70
C GLU A 249 11.19 10.96 -7.65
N ALA A 250 10.34 11.32 -6.68
CA ALA A 250 8.98 10.81 -6.60
C ALA A 250 7.99 11.98 -6.54
N SER A 251 6.99 11.96 -7.43
CA SER A 251 5.76 12.74 -7.28
C SER A 251 4.86 12.03 -6.28
N VAL A 252 4.51 12.72 -5.21
CA VAL A 252 3.63 12.27 -4.14
C VAL A 252 2.36 13.12 -4.16
N ARG A 253 1.21 12.49 -4.44
CA ARG A 253 -0.10 13.14 -4.50
C ARG A 253 -1.02 12.60 -3.41
N LEU A 254 -1.79 13.47 -2.78
CA LEU A 254 -2.90 13.09 -1.91
C LEU A 254 -4.22 13.12 -2.67
N ILE A 255 -4.92 11.99 -2.68
CA ILE A 255 -6.20 11.82 -3.35
C ILE A 255 -7.23 11.30 -2.33
N GLU A 256 -8.30 12.06 -2.11
CA GLU A 256 -9.44 11.61 -1.31
C GLU A 256 -10.37 10.76 -2.19
N MET A 257 -10.76 9.59 -1.71
CA MET A 257 -11.67 8.68 -2.42
C MET A 257 -12.57 7.92 -1.44
N SER A 258 -13.57 7.20 -1.97
CA SER A 258 -14.38 6.27 -1.18
C SER A 258 -13.51 5.13 -0.64
N CYS A 259 -13.82 4.62 0.56
CA CYS A 259 -13.15 3.42 1.08
C CYS A 259 -13.43 2.14 0.25
N ASP A 260 -14.43 2.17 -0.64
CA ASP A 260 -14.72 1.08 -1.58
C ASP A 260 -14.23 1.38 -3.01
N ALA A 261 -13.35 2.37 -3.20
CA ALA A 261 -12.88 2.75 -4.53
C ALA A 261 -12.29 1.55 -5.30
N ALA A 262 -11.50 0.71 -4.63
CA ALA A 262 -10.94 -0.52 -5.20
C ALA A 262 -12.02 -1.52 -5.66
N LEU A 263 -13.09 -1.70 -4.87
CA LEU A 263 -14.21 -2.59 -5.23
C LEU A 263 -14.99 -2.02 -6.42
N CYS A 264 -15.42 -0.77 -6.33
CA CYS A 264 -16.15 -0.08 -7.40
C CYS A 264 -15.38 -0.11 -8.73
N ALA A 265 -14.07 0.14 -8.68
CA ALA A 265 -13.22 0.18 -9.86
C ALA A 265 -13.00 -1.22 -10.45
N SER A 266 -12.81 -2.23 -9.60
CA SER A 266 -12.67 -3.62 -10.03
C SER A 266 -13.97 -4.16 -10.60
N GLU A 267 -15.12 -3.85 -10.00
CA GLU A 267 -16.45 -4.21 -10.47
C GLU A 267 -16.69 -3.66 -11.87
N ARG A 268 -16.38 -2.38 -12.07
CA ARG A 268 -16.47 -1.72 -13.37
C ARG A 268 -15.56 -2.37 -14.41
N ALA A 269 -14.33 -2.72 -14.03
CA ALA A 269 -13.40 -3.43 -14.92
C ALA A 269 -13.91 -4.83 -15.28
N SER A 270 -14.42 -5.58 -14.31
CA SER A 270 -14.99 -6.92 -14.53
C SER A 270 -16.21 -6.88 -15.43
N ARG A 271 -17.11 -5.89 -15.27
CA ARG A 271 -18.24 -5.69 -16.22
C ARG A 271 -17.77 -5.50 -17.65
N LEU A 272 -16.65 -4.82 -17.89
CA LEU A 272 -16.12 -4.62 -19.24
C LEU A 272 -15.52 -5.90 -19.82
N LEU A 273 -14.85 -6.72 -19.01
CA LEU A 273 -14.31 -8.02 -19.42
C LEU A 273 -15.43 -9.04 -19.68
N LEU A 274 -16.47 -9.00 -18.86
CA LEU A 274 -17.63 -9.90 -18.93
C LEU A 274 -18.68 -9.47 -19.95
N ARG A 275 -18.49 -8.42 -20.76
CA ARG A 275 -19.49 -7.96 -21.77
C ARG A 275 -19.89 -9.01 -22.81
N ASN A 276 -19.21 -10.16 -22.87
CA ASN A 276 -19.62 -11.35 -23.63
C ASN A 276 -20.59 -12.29 -22.87
N VAL A 277 -20.96 -11.96 -21.64
CA VAL A 277 -21.87 -12.68 -20.75
C VAL A 277 -22.99 -11.71 -20.35
N LYS A 278 -24.26 -12.09 -20.56
CA LYS A 278 -25.40 -11.27 -20.14
C LYS A 278 -25.47 -11.21 -18.60
N VAL A 279 -24.82 -10.21 -18.02
CA VAL A 279 -25.03 -9.84 -16.62
C VAL A 279 -26.13 -8.79 -16.60
N GLU A 280 -27.31 -9.14 -16.08
CA GLU A 280 -28.36 -8.15 -15.85
C GLU A 280 -27.86 -7.11 -14.85
N PRO A 281 -27.99 -5.80 -15.13
CA PRO A 281 -27.61 -4.75 -14.21
C PRO A 281 -28.61 -4.72 -13.05
N GLN A 282 -28.33 -5.47 -11.99
CA GLN A 282 -29.07 -5.37 -10.73
C GLN A 282 -28.23 -4.59 -9.72
N GLY A 283 -28.69 -3.39 -9.38
CA GLY A 283 -28.16 -2.60 -8.26
C GLY A 283 -27.24 -1.43 -8.67
N GLY A 284 -27.62 -0.23 -8.24
CA GLY A 284 -26.70 0.91 -8.20
C GLY A 284 -25.57 0.64 -7.22
N LEU A 285 -24.41 1.26 -7.45
CA LEU A 285 -23.23 1.15 -6.58
C LEU A 285 -23.61 1.55 -5.15
N VAL A 286 -23.66 0.58 -4.23
CA VAL A 286 -23.80 0.85 -2.79
C VAL A 286 -22.41 1.14 -2.28
N ALA A 287 -22.07 2.42 -2.15
CA ALA A 287 -20.86 2.82 -1.45
C ALA A 287 -21.08 2.64 0.05
N VAL A 288 -20.22 1.88 0.73
CA VAL A 288 -20.13 1.93 2.20
C VAL A 288 -19.74 3.35 2.59
N ALA A 289 -20.36 3.85 3.67
CA ALA A 289 -20.07 5.18 4.18
C ALA A 289 -18.63 5.22 4.73
N GLY A 290 -17.71 5.81 3.98
CA GLY A 290 -16.33 6.02 4.42
C GLY A 290 -15.50 6.70 3.34
N ARG A 291 -14.50 7.48 3.78
CA ARG A 291 -13.49 8.06 2.89
C ARG A 291 -12.11 7.62 3.33
N THR A 292 -11.23 7.49 2.36
CA THR A 292 -9.81 7.25 2.58
C THR A 292 -8.99 8.29 1.83
N VAL A 293 -7.79 8.59 2.31
CA VAL A 293 -6.84 9.46 1.62
C VAL A 293 -5.67 8.63 1.15
N SER A 294 -5.50 8.56 -0.16
CA SER A 294 -4.42 7.81 -0.78
C SER A 294 -3.20 8.69 -1.02
N LEU A 295 -2.03 8.18 -0.63
CA LEU A 295 -0.71 8.67 -0.98
C LEU A 295 -0.27 8.01 -2.31
N VAL A 296 -0.59 8.64 -3.43
CA VAL A 296 -0.27 8.12 -4.77
C VAL A 296 1.13 8.55 -5.18
N VAL A 297 2.01 7.56 -5.39
CA VAL A 297 3.43 7.74 -5.64
C VAL A 297 3.78 7.39 -7.08
N ARG A 298 4.46 8.31 -7.77
CA ARG A 298 5.00 8.15 -9.13
C ARG A 298 6.49 8.46 -9.15
N VAL A 299 7.32 7.50 -9.56
CA VAL A 299 8.74 7.76 -9.83
C VAL A 299 8.90 8.63 -11.08
N ILE A 300 9.72 9.67 -11.00
CA ILE A 300 10.02 10.61 -12.08
C ILE A 300 11.45 10.37 -12.57
N GLY A 301 11.60 9.69 -13.70
CA GLY A 301 12.90 9.37 -14.31
C GLY A 301 13.66 8.29 -13.53
N ARG A 302 14.18 7.29 -14.25
CA ARG A 302 15.27 6.46 -13.74
C ARG A 302 16.53 7.06 -14.33
N SER A 303 17.31 7.78 -13.53
CA SER A 303 18.68 8.15 -13.90
C SER A 303 19.60 6.96 -13.67
#